data_AF-A0A1C6GN66-F1
#
_entry.id   AF-A0A1C6GN66-F1
#
_cell.length_a   1.000
_cell.length_b   1.000
_cell.length_c   1.000
_cell.angle_alpha   90.00
_cell.angle_beta   90.00
_cell.angle_gamma   90.00
#
_symmetry.space_group_name_H-M   'P 1'
#
loop_
_entity.id
_entity.type
_entity.pdbx_description
1 polymer ?
#
loop_
_entity_poly.entity_id
_entity_poly.type
_entity_poly.pdbx_seq_one_letter_code
_entity_poly.pdbx_strand_id
1 'polypeptide(L)'
;MKKTINRIMNSYIQFFKIKNLNVQIVLTDDMYTCQKKYGFNKEDSQTLDEATARKNWKHVAACMKYPKHMNEPFTLIFKEPYLRRSPLCEVYRLVFHELTHICDYRDYARLNHLTSYRQLFDDPETVLFQHWSEYHAERRGYAAWLKHRYGIRVKYDINNSKVDILHKETVSNIQYYGEHYTNTAEYGSTRQIYFTMHLLARMSIWMQILPYQMSDILSKDPFDYKGIEWIKKLMYLFHKYPNIDQMNDHFMEIAKIVAENFSLSREEIWEKVS
;
A
#
# COMPACT_ATOMS: atom_id res chain seq x y z
N MET A 1 18.70 5.36 -14.38
CA MET A 1 17.65 4.93 -13.43
C MET A 1 17.20 3.48 -13.64
N LYS A 2 16.86 3.05 -14.86
CA LYS A 2 16.38 1.68 -15.16
C LYS A 2 17.26 0.53 -14.59
N LYS A 3 18.59 0.65 -14.71
CA LYS A 3 19.54 -0.31 -14.10
C LYS A 3 19.40 -0.42 -12.57
N THR A 4 19.20 0.71 -11.89
CA THR A 4 18.97 0.77 -10.43
C THR A 4 17.69 0.04 -10.05
N ILE A 5 16.59 0.31 -10.76
CA ILE A 5 15.30 -0.36 -10.53
C ILE A 5 15.43 -1.86 -10.75
N ASN A 6 16.05 -2.30 -11.85
CA ASN A 6 16.27 -3.72 -12.12
C ASN A 6 17.07 -4.40 -11.00
N ARG A 7 18.10 -3.73 -10.46
CA ARG A 7 18.87 -4.25 -9.32
C ARG A 7 18.01 -4.40 -8.06
N ILE A 8 17.17 -3.40 -7.77
CA ILE A 8 16.26 -3.43 -6.61
C ILE A 8 15.21 -4.54 -6.79
N MET A 9 14.62 -4.66 -7.97
CA MET A 9 13.67 -5.71 -8.34
C MET A 9 14.30 -7.10 -8.18
N ASN A 10 15.54 -7.29 -8.65
CA ASN A 10 16.24 -8.56 -8.46
C ASN A 10 16.46 -8.87 -6.97
N SER A 11 16.78 -7.85 -6.15
CA SER A 11 16.87 -8.03 -4.70
C SER A 11 15.52 -8.40 -4.07
N TYR A 12 14.41 -7.83 -4.53
CA TYR A 12 13.06 -8.19 -4.09
C TYR A 12 12.73 -9.65 -4.43
N ILE A 13 12.93 -10.04 -5.69
CA ILE A 13 12.68 -11.40 -6.19
C ILE A 13 13.47 -12.43 -5.39
N GLN A 14 14.77 -12.18 -5.18
CA GLN A 14 15.64 -13.07 -4.41
C GLN A 14 15.20 -13.18 -2.94
N PHE A 15 14.90 -12.05 -2.30
CA PHE A 15 14.55 -12.02 -0.88
C PHE A 15 13.23 -12.75 -0.59
N PHE A 16 12.21 -12.52 -1.41
CA PHE A 16 10.89 -13.13 -1.25
C PHE A 16 10.73 -14.45 -2.02
N LYS A 17 11.79 -14.94 -2.69
CA LYS A 17 11.79 -16.17 -3.49
C LYS A 17 10.66 -16.21 -4.51
N ILE A 18 10.38 -15.06 -5.14
CA ILE A 18 9.28 -14.92 -6.10
C ILE A 18 9.62 -15.70 -7.38
N LYS A 19 8.70 -16.56 -7.81
CA LYS A 19 8.80 -17.27 -9.09
C LYS A 19 7.99 -16.53 -10.17
N ASN A 20 8.50 -16.52 -11.40
CA ASN A 20 7.79 -16.12 -12.61
C ASN A 20 7.09 -14.75 -12.51
N LEU A 21 7.84 -13.71 -12.11
CA LEU A 21 7.33 -12.34 -12.07
C LEU A 21 7.46 -11.69 -13.45
N ASN A 22 6.33 -11.51 -14.16
CA ASN A 22 6.30 -10.94 -15.51
C ASN A 22 6.00 -9.44 -15.47
N VAL A 23 7.04 -8.60 -15.65
CA VAL A 23 6.95 -7.15 -15.40
C VAL A 23 7.69 -6.35 -16.46
N GLN A 24 7.02 -5.32 -16.95
CA GLN A 24 7.59 -4.25 -17.76
C GLN A 24 7.79 -3.00 -16.91
N ILE A 25 8.98 -2.41 -16.97
CA ILE A 25 9.29 -1.13 -16.30
C ILE A 25 9.27 0.01 -17.31
N VAL A 26 8.48 1.04 -17.00
CA VAL A 26 8.37 2.29 -17.74
C VAL A 26 8.83 3.45 -16.86
N LEU A 27 9.69 4.30 -17.43
CA LEU A 27 10.10 5.56 -16.83
C LEU A 27 9.43 6.68 -17.62
N THR A 28 8.83 7.65 -16.91
CA THR A 28 8.12 8.77 -17.54
C THR A 28 8.33 10.06 -16.75
N ASP A 29 8.27 11.19 -17.44
CA ASP A 29 8.16 12.51 -16.82
C ASP A 29 6.69 12.89 -16.56
N ASP A 30 5.78 12.38 -17.40
CA ASP A 30 4.34 12.60 -17.35
C ASP A 30 3.62 11.31 -16.97
N MET A 31 3.19 11.22 -15.70
CA MET A 31 2.44 10.08 -15.18
C MET A 31 1.05 9.98 -15.80
N TYR A 32 0.39 11.11 -16.09
CA TYR A 32 -0.98 11.12 -16.63
C TYR A 32 -1.01 10.55 -18.06
N THR A 33 -0.10 11.02 -18.92
CA THR A 33 -0.02 10.52 -20.31
C THR A 33 0.36 9.04 -20.33
N CYS A 34 1.26 8.62 -19.43
CA CYS A 34 1.66 7.22 -19.33
C CYS A 34 0.54 6.32 -18.81
N GLN A 35 -0.16 6.75 -17.75
CA GLN A 35 -1.38 6.13 -17.24
C GLN A 35 -2.41 5.92 -18.35
N LYS A 36 -2.69 6.95 -19.17
CA LYS A 36 -3.66 6.82 -20.28
C LYS A 36 -3.23 5.79 -21.33
N LYS A 37 -1.92 5.67 -21.58
CA LYS A 37 -1.38 4.71 -22.55
C LYS A 37 -1.49 3.25 -22.07
N TYR A 38 -1.25 3.00 -20.79
CA TYR A 38 -1.16 1.64 -20.22
C TYR A 38 -2.35 1.25 -19.33
N GLY A 39 -3.26 2.16 -19.02
CA GLY A 39 -4.46 1.91 -18.23
C GLY A 39 -5.58 1.24 -19.03
N PHE A 40 -6.50 0.61 -18.30
CA PHE A 40 -7.67 -0.04 -18.87
C PHE A 40 -8.79 0.96 -19.12
N ASN A 41 -9.38 0.87 -20.31
CA ASN A 41 -10.59 1.53 -20.78
C ASN A 41 -10.63 3.06 -20.86
N LYS A 42 -11.35 3.51 -21.90
CA LYS A 42 -11.70 4.92 -22.16
C LYS A 42 -12.66 5.49 -21.10
N GLU A 43 -13.36 4.65 -20.34
CA GLU A 43 -14.36 5.06 -19.36
C GLU A 43 -13.73 5.80 -18.15
N ASP A 44 -12.60 5.33 -17.61
CA ASP A 44 -11.84 6.06 -16.58
C ASP A 44 -11.28 7.41 -17.08
N SER A 45 -11.09 7.53 -18.39
CA SER A 45 -10.61 8.76 -19.02
C SER A 45 -11.72 9.76 -19.35
N GLN A 46 -12.99 9.41 -19.13
CA GLN A 46 -14.16 10.23 -19.47
C GLN A 46 -14.81 10.92 -18.26
N THR A 47 -14.46 10.57 -17.02
CA THR A 47 -15.14 11.07 -15.81
C THR A 47 -14.51 12.31 -15.18
N LEU A 48 -13.25 12.62 -15.49
CA LEU A 48 -12.54 13.80 -14.99
C LEU A 48 -12.03 14.64 -16.16
N ASP A 49 -12.21 15.96 -16.10
CA ASP A 49 -11.57 16.85 -17.06
C ASP A 49 -10.04 16.73 -17.00
N GLU A 50 -9.38 16.93 -18.13
CA GLU A 50 -7.93 16.69 -18.25
C GLU A 50 -7.10 17.53 -17.27
N ALA A 51 -7.52 18.76 -16.95
CA ALA A 51 -6.77 19.61 -16.03
C ALA A 51 -6.82 19.05 -14.60
N THR A 52 -7.99 18.62 -14.14
CA THR A 52 -8.16 17.96 -12.84
C THR A 52 -7.40 16.65 -12.78
N ALA A 53 -7.49 15.81 -13.82
CA ALA A 53 -6.74 14.56 -13.88
C ALA A 53 -5.23 14.80 -13.82
N ARG A 54 -4.70 15.76 -14.60
CA ARG A 54 -3.28 16.13 -14.55
C ARG A 54 -2.86 16.65 -13.16
N LYS A 55 -3.71 17.40 -12.47
CA LYS A 55 -3.46 17.84 -11.08
C LYS A 55 -3.31 16.63 -10.15
N ASN A 56 -4.21 15.66 -10.23
CA ASN A 56 -4.19 14.45 -9.38
C ASN A 56 -2.93 13.59 -9.65
N TRP A 57 -2.59 13.38 -10.92
CA TRP A 57 -1.43 12.58 -11.32
C TRP A 57 -0.07 13.29 -11.14
N LYS A 58 -0.07 14.60 -10.83
CA LYS A 58 1.16 15.38 -10.62
C LYS A 58 2.01 14.85 -9.47
N HIS A 59 1.36 14.36 -8.41
CA HIS A 59 2.02 13.94 -7.16
C HIS A 59 2.32 12.44 -7.10
N VAL A 60 1.79 11.65 -8.04
CA VAL A 60 2.03 10.21 -8.10
C VAL A 60 3.48 9.95 -8.52
N ALA A 61 4.21 9.18 -7.70
CA ALA A 61 5.62 8.86 -7.93
C ALA A 61 5.81 7.53 -8.68
N ALA A 62 4.88 6.59 -8.48
CA ALA A 62 4.86 5.30 -9.13
C ALA A 62 3.41 4.80 -9.21
N CYS A 63 3.14 3.90 -10.15
CA CYS A 63 1.91 3.10 -10.12
C CYS A 63 2.10 1.79 -10.90
N MET A 64 1.32 0.80 -10.50
CA MET A 64 1.18 -0.47 -11.19
C MET A 64 -0.03 -0.47 -12.14
N LYS A 65 0.11 -1.17 -13.26
CA LYS A 65 -0.98 -1.56 -14.16
C LYS A 65 -0.98 -3.05 -14.39
N TYR A 66 -2.17 -3.63 -14.25
CA TYR A 66 -2.44 -5.01 -14.61
C TYR A 66 -2.37 -5.19 -16.14
N PRO A 67 -2.16 -6.41 -16.64
CA PRO A 67 -2.16 -6.72 -18.08
C PRO A 67 -3.56 -7.02 -18.63
N LYS A 68 -3.75 -6.97 -19.97
CA LYS A 68 -5.09 -7.17 -20.58
C LYS A 68 -5.45 -8.63 -20.58
N HIS A 69 -4.45 -9.43 -20.85
CA HIS A 69 -4.51 -10.87 -20.84
C HIS A 69 -3.61 -11.40 -19.73
N MET A 70 -4.00 -12.51 -19.09
CA MET A 70 -3.31 -13.06 -17.91
C MET A 70 -1.83 -13.43 -18.17
N ASN A 71 -1.45 -13.63 -19.44
CA ASN A 71 -0.10 -13.99 -19.88
C ASN A 71 0.79 -12.78 -20.22
N GLU A 72 0.23 -11.57 -20.31
CA GLU A 72 0.99 -10.35 -20.58
C GLU A 72 1.67 -9.80 -19.30
N PRO A 73 2.72 -8.97 -19.44
CA PRO A 73 3.40 -8.39 -18.29
C PRO A 73 2.57 -7.32 -17.58
N PHE A 74 2.67 -7.28 -16.26
CA PHE A 74 2.29 -6.08 -15.50
C PHE A 74 3.17 -4.91 -15.91
N THR A 75 2.63 -3.69 -15.91
CA THR A 75 3.41 -2.48 -16.19
C THR A 75 3.64 -1.70 -14.90
N LEU A 76 4.90 -1.51 -14.51
CA LEU A 76 5.30 -0.58 -13.47
C LEU A 76 5.75 0.73 -14.09
N ILE A 77 5.05 1.81 -13.75
CA ILE A 77 5.34 3.16 -14.23
C ILE A 77 5.97 3.93 -13.08
N PHE A 78 7.15 4.50 -13.30
CA PHE A 78 7.80 5.39 -12.34
C PHE A 78 8.02 6.78 -12.91
N LYS A 79 7.78 7.80 -12.08
CA LYS A 79 8.10 9.19 -12.38
C LYS A 79 9.61 9.41 -12.29
N GLU A 80 10.29 9.43 -13.42
CA GLU A 80 11.76 9.48 -13.47
C GLU A 80 12.37 10.69 -12.73
N PRO A 81 11.84 11.92 -12.86
CA PRO A 81 12.36 13.07 -12.14
C PRO A 81 12.25 12.90 -10.62
N TYR A 82 11.19 12.25 -10.15
CA TYR A 82 11.02 11.94 -8.73
C TYR A 82 12.09 10.94 -8.27
N LEU A 83 12.32 9.87 -9.03
CA LEU A 83 13.33 8.87 -8.66
C LEU A 83 14.75 9.45 -8.64
N ARG A 84 15.08 10.36 -9.57
CA ARG A 84 16.42 10.97 -9.67
C ARG A 84 16.77 11.86 -8.48
N ARG A 85 15.78 12.55 -7.90
CA ARG A 85 15.97 13.43 -6.74
C ARG A 85 15.80 12.72 -5.39
N SER A 86 15.27 11.49 -5.40
CA SER A 86 14.96 10.76 -4.17
C SER A 86 16.21 10.04 -3.63
N PRO A 87 16.38 9.98 -2.30
CA PRO A 87 17.42 9.14 -1.71
C PRO A 87 17.15 7.67 -2.04
N LEU A 88 18.22 6.88 -2.13
CA LEU A 88 18.13 5.48 -2.58
C LEU A 88 17.17 4.63 -1.73
N CYS A 89 17.05 4.90 -0.42
CA CYS A 89 16.11 4.20 0.46
C CYS A 89 14.64 4.40 0.05
N GLU A 90 14.26 5.58 -0.45
CA GLU A 90 12.91 5.84 -0.98
C GLU A 90 12.69 5.09 -2.30
N VAL A 91 13.71 5.00 -3.15
CA VAL A 91 13.63 4.19 -4.38
C VAL A 91 13.42 2.72 -4.04
N TYR A 92 14.09 2.19 -3.00
CA TYR A 92 13.82 0.85 -2.48
C TYR A 92 12.37 0.70 -1.98
N ARG A 93 11.88 1.65 -1.18
CA ARG A 93 10.50 1.66 -0.67
C ARG A 93 9.49 1.54 -1.80
N LEU A 94 9.58 2.44 -2.78
CA LEU A 94 8.66 2.51 -3.92
C LEU A 94 8.70 1.25 -4.77
N VAL A 95 9.89 0.78 -5.15
CA VAL A 95 10.00 -0.42 -5.99
C VAL A 95 9.47 -1.65 -5.27
N PHE A 96 9.73 -1.81 -3.97
CA PHE A 96 9.20 -2.92 -3.18
C PHE A 96 7.68 -2.85 -3.03
N HIS A 97 7.13 -1.66 -2.78
CA HIS A 97 5.70 -1.43 -2.68
C HIS A 97 4.97 -1.86 -3.97
N GLU A 98 5.38 -1.33 -5.12
CA GLU A 98 4.75 -1.63 -6.41
C GLU A 98 4.91 -3.11 -6.84
N LEU A 99 6.07 -3.72 -6.57
CA LEU A 99 6.27 -5.16 -6.85
C LEU A 99 5.43 -6.04 -5.93
N THR A 100 5.11 -5.57 -4.72
CA THR A 100 4.23 -6.27 -3.80
C THR A 100 2.81 -6.30 -4.34
N HIS A 101 2.28 -5.17 -4.83
CA HIS A 101 0.99 -5.15 -5.50
C HIS A 101 0.91 -6.14 -6.67
N ILE A 102 1.96 -6.24 -7.51
CA ILE A 102 1.97 -7.23 -8.60
C ILE A 102 1.82 -8.66 -8.05
N CYS A 103 2.55 -8.98 -6.98
CA CYS A 103 2.47 -10.30 -6.37
C CYS A 103 1.08 -10.55 -5.78
N ASP A 104 0.54 -9.58 -5.05
CA ASP A 104 -0.76 -9.68 -4.41
C ASP A 104 -1.88 -9.87 -5.44
N TYR A 105 -1.91 -9.06 -6.50
CA TYR A 105 -2.93 -9.17 -7.54
C TYR A 105 -2.82 -10.48 -8.31
N ARG A 106 -1.60 -10.90 -8.65
CA ARG A 106 -1.38 -12.21 -9.30
C ARG A 106 -1.87 -13.35 -8.42
N ASP A 107 -1.55 -13.31 -7.13
CA ASP A 107 -1.88 -14.38 -6.20
C ASP A 107 -3.39 -14.37 -5.88
N TYR A 108 -4.02 -13.19 -5.79
CA TYR A 108 -5.48 -13.04 -5.68
C TYR A 108 -6.18 -13.64 -6.89
N ALA A 109 -5.73 -13.28 -8.10
CA ALA A 109 -6.32 -13.78 -9.33
C ALA A 109 -6.22 -15.30 -9.43
N ARG A 110 -5.10 -15.87 -8.98
CA ARG A 110 -4.91 -17.33 -8.93
C ARG A 110 -5.83 -17.99 -7.89
N LEU A 111 -5.93 -17.44 -6.68
CA LEU A 111 -6.74 -17.99 -5.59
C LEU A 111 -8.24 -17.95 -5.91
N ASN A 112 -8.69 -16.90 -6.58
CA ASN A 112 -10.09 -16.69 -6.94
C ASN A 112 -10.42 -17.11 -8.39
N HIS A 113 -9.51 -17.87 -9.03
CA HIS A 113 -9.71 -18.43 -10.37
C HIS A 113 -10.11 -17.41 -11.45
N LEU A 114 -9.58 -16.18 -11.37
CA LEU A 114 -9.89 -15.13 -12.32
C LEU A 114 -9.32 -15.47 -13.70
N THR A 115 -10.12 -15.21 -14.74
CA THR A 115 -9.70 -15.35 -16.14
C THR A 115 -9.24 -14.02 -16.73
N SER A 116 -9.49 -12.90 -16.04
CA SER A 116 -9.02 -11.57 -16.40
C SER A 116 -8.93 -10.69 -15.15
N TYR A 117 -7.92 -9.82 -15.08
CA TYR A 117 -7.83 -8.79 -14.04
C TYR A 117 -8.98 -7.77 -14.11
N ARG A 118 -9.74 -7.70 -15.22
CA ARG A 118 -10.94 -6.84 -15.29
C ARG A 118 -12.01 -7.26 -14.27
N GLN A 119 -12.08 -8.55 -13.95
CA GLN A 119 -13.06 -9.08 -13.00
C GLN A 119 -12.91 -8.49 -11.58
N LEU A 120 -11.73 -7.96 -11.25
CA LEU A 120 -11.49 -7.22 -10.00
C LEU A 120 -12.31 -5.94 -9.88
N PHE A 121 -12.79 -5.39 -11.01
CA PHE A 121 -13.57 -4.14 -11.04
C PHE A 121 -15.07 -4.41 -11.22
N ASP A 122 -15.44 -5.67 -11.46
CA ASP A 122 -16.85 -6.07 -11.59
C ASP A 122 -17.46 -6.41 -10.21
N ASP A 123 -16.63 -6.71 -9.21
CA ASP A 123 -17.04 -7.05 -7.85
C ASP A 123 -16.64 -5.96 -6.84
N PRO A 124 -17.60 -5.27 -6.19
CA PRO A 124 -17.32 -4.24 -5.20
C PRO A 124 -16.56 -4.74 -3.97
N GLU A 125 -16.63 -6.03 -3.62
CA GLU A 125 -15.88 -6.57 -2.47
C GLU A 125 -14.36 -6.53 -2.72
N THR A 126 -13.94 -6.49 -3.98
CA THR A 126 -12.52 -6.44 -4.36
C THR A 126 -11.83 -5.19 -3.82
N VAL A 127 -12.54 -4.10 -3.54
CA VAL A 127 -11.93 -2.91 -2.94
C VAL A 127 -11.30 -3.19 -1.56
N LEU A 128 -11.84 -4.17 -0.82
CA LEU A 128 -11.29 -4.60 0.47
C LEU A 128 -9.93 -5.29 0.27
N PHE A 129 -9.80 -6.08 -0.79
CA PHE A 129 -8.51 -6.62 -1.22
C PHE A 129 -7.52 -5.50 -1.61
N GLN A 130 -7.98 -4.47 -2.34
CA GLN A 130 -7.13 -3.34 -2.71
C GLN A 130 -6.57 -2.63 -1.48
N HIS A 131 -7.42 -2.33 -0.48
CA HIS A 131 -7.00 -1.74 0.79
C HIS A 131 -5.98 -2.62 1.55
N TRP A 132 -6.22 -3.93 1.62
CA TRP A 132 -5.25 -4.84 2.22
C TRP A 132 -3.93 -4.89 1.45
N SER A 133 -3.97 -4.83 0.11
CA SER A 133 -2.77 -4.82 -0.71
C SER A 133 -1.95 -3.55 -0.49
N GLU A 134 -2.57 -2.38 -0.26
CA GLU A 134 -1.86 -1.15 0.15
C GLU A 134 -1.13 -1.33 1.48
N TYR A 135 -1.78 -1.92 2.48
CA TYR A 135 -1.15 -2.26 3.76
C TYR A 135 0.05 -3.20 3.55
N HIS A 136 -0.13 -4.27 2.79
CA HIS A 136 0.91 -5.28 2.58
C HIS A 136 2.09 -4.73 1.77
N ALA A 137 1.81 -3.93 0.74
CA ALA A 137 2.80 -3.25 -0.08
C ALA A 137 3.62 -2.22 0.70
N GLU A 138 2.96 -1.35 1.48
CA GLU A 138 3.67 -0.40 2.33
C GLU A 138 4.47 -1.11 3.43
N ARG A 139 3.99 -2.25 3.95
CA ARG A 139 4.73 -3.03 4.96
C ARG A 139 6.06 -3.53 4.41
N ARG A 140 6.05 -4.13 3.21
CA ARG A 140 7.28 -4.60 2.54
C ARG A 140 8.16 -3.45 2.07
N GLY A 141 7.56 -2.38 1.55
CA GLY A 141 8.26 -1.17 1.15
C GLY A 141 9.00 -0.53 2.33
N TYR A 142 8.31 -0.33 3.46
CA TYR A 142 8.87 0.29 4.65
C TYR A 142 9.96 -0.57 5.30
N ALA A 143 9.82 -1.90 5.31
CA ALA A 143 10.89 -2.79 5.73
C ALA A 143 12.17 -2.62 4.90
N ALA A 144 12.05 -2.48 3.58
CA ALA A 144 13.19 -2.18 2.71
C ALA A 144 13.77 -0.79 2.98
N TRP A 145 12.90 0.19 3.19
CA TRP A 145 13.32 1.54 3.54
C TRP A 145 14.15 1.57 4.83
N LEU A 146 13.69 0.95 5.91
CA LEU A 146 14.41 0.88 7.19
C LEU A 146 15.79 0.22 7.03
N LYS A 147 15.88 -0.85 6.23
CA LYS A 147 17.15 -1.51 5.92
C LYS A 147 18.12 -0.56 5.23
N HIS A 148 17.65 0.18 4.22
CA HIS A 148 18.51 1.03 3.41
C HIS A 148 18.77 2.41 4.04
N ARG A 149 17.92 2.87 4.96
CA ARG A 149 18.07 4.14 5.66
C ARG A 149 18.88 4.00 6.95
N TYR A 150 18.61 2.96 7.74
CA TYR A 150 19.11 2.80 9.10
C TYR A 150 19.89 1.49 9.32
N GLY A 151 20.03 0.65 8.29
CA GLY A 151 20.66 -0.67 8.41
C GLY A 151 19.81 -1.70 9.15
N ILE A 152 18.54 -1.40 9.45
CA ILE A 152 17.67 -2.26 10.26
C ILE A 152 17.13 -3.42 9.43
N ARG A 153 17.36 -4.63 9.90
CA ARG A 153 16.85 -5.87 9.31
C ARG A 153 15.77 -6.44 10.22
N VAL A 154 14.52 -6.34 9.79
CA VAL A 154 13.30 -6.65 10.57
C VAL A 154 13.32 -8.00 11.29
N LYS A 155 14.02 -9.02 10.77
CA LYS A 155 14.12 -10.37 11.37
C LYS A 155 15.33 -10.59 12.28
N TYR A 156 16.32 -9.71 12.24
CA TYR A 156 17.62 -9.92 12.91
C TYR A 156 17.93 -8.89 13.98
N ASP A 157 17.35 -7.69 13.87
CA ASP A 157 17.67 -6.58 14.76
C ASP A 157 16.54 -6.35 15.78
N ILE A 158 16.09 -7.44 16.41
CA ILE A 158 15.13 -7.43 17.54
C ILE A 158 15.90 -7.08 18.81
N ASN A 159 16.31 -5.82 18.95
CA ASN A 159 17.03 -5.36 20.12
C ASN A 159 16.73 -3.88 20.44
N ASN A 160 16.85 -3.52 21.72
CA ASN A 160 16.49 -2.19 22.24
C ASN A 160 17.38 -1.05 21.71
N SER A 161 18.39 -1.31 20.88
CA SER A 161 19.30 -0.27 20.36
C SER A 161 18.64 0.62 19.29
N LYS A 162 17.40 0.35 18.91
CA LYS A 162 16.66 1.06 17.84
C LYS A 162 15.48 1.88 18.35
N VAL A 163 15.32 2.00 19.66
CA VAL A 163 14.19 2.68 20.31
C VAL A 163 14.09 4.15 19.89
N ASP A 164 15.21 4.87 19.76
CA ASP A 164 15.20 6.27 19.31
C ASP A 164 14.67 6.41 17.87
N ILE A 165 15.00 5.45 17.00
CA ILE A 165 14.51 5.42 15.62
C ILE A 165 13.02 5.10 15.62
N LEU A 166 12.57 4.12 16.41
CA LEU A 166 11.15 3.83 16.61
C LEU A 166 10.38 5.08 17.02
N HIS A 167 10.84 5.81 18.05
CA HIS A 167 10.16 7.01 18.52
C HIS A 167 10.09 8.08 17.45
N LYS A 168 11.23 8.39 16.80
CA LYS A 168 11.30 9.39 15.73
C LYS A 168 10.33 9.07 14.58
N GLU A 169 10.37 7.82 14.11
CA GLU A 169 9.55 7.39 12.98
C GLU A 169 8.07 7.31 13.37
N THR A 170 7.74 6.79 14.55
CA THR A 170 6.35 6.65 15.00
C THR A 170 5.69 8.00 15.19
N VAL A 171 6.35 8.96 15.87
CA VAL A 171 5.83 10.31 16.05
C VAL A 171 5.57 10.98 14.68
N SER A 172 6.53 10.91 13.76
CA SER A 172 6.38 11.50 12.42
C SER A 172 5.24 10.84 11.63
N ASN A 173 5.08 9.52 11.73
CA ASN A 173 4.01 8.80 11.03
C ASN A 173 2.62 9.12 11.58
N ILE A 174 2.49 9.24 12.91
CA ILE A 174 1.23 9.61 13.56
C ILE A 174 0.84 11.04 13.23
N GLN A 175 1.79 11.99 13.28
CA GLN A 175 1.55 13.38 12.88
C GLN A 175 1.10 13.47 11.41
N TYR A 176 1.83 12.81 10.52
CA TYR A 176 1.48 12.76 9.10
C TYR A 176 0.08 12.16 8.88
N TYR A 177 -0.25 11.09 9.58
CA TYR A 177 -1.60 10.51 9.55
C TYR A 177 -2.65 11.52 10.03
N GLY A 178 -2.44 12.17 11.18
CA GLY A 178 -3.36 13.18 11.73
C GLY A 178 -3.67 14.31 10.75
N GLU A 179 -2.63 14.92 10.16
CA GLU A 179 -2.75 16.01 9.17
C GLU A 179 -3.60 15.60 7.96
N HIS A 180 -3.47 14.35 7.51
CA HIS A 180 -4.14 13.87 6.31
C HIS A 180 -5.51 13.24 6.60
N TYR A 181 -5.72 12.71 7.80
CA TYR A 181 -6.97 12.10 8.25
C TYR A 181 -8.04 13.16 8.53
N THR A 182 -7.65 14.33 9.07
CA THR A 182 -8.59 15.42 9.40
C THR A 182 -8.92 16.32 8.21
N ASN A 183 -8.13 16.28 7.12
CA ASN A 183 -8.34 17.10 5.93
C ASN A 183 -9.27 16.41 4.90
N THR A 184 -10.48 16.07 5.34
CA THR A 184 -11.49 15.30 4.58
C THR A 184 -12.22 16.12 3.51
N ALA A 185 -12.10 17.44 3.53
CA ALA A 185 -12.84 18.37 2.67
C ALA A 185 -12.54 18.21 1.17
N GLU A 186 -11.44 17.54 0.80
CA GLU A 186 -10.98 17.49 -0.60
C GLU A 186 -11.13 16.09 -1.25
N TYR A 187 -11.22 14.96 -0.50
CA TYR A 187 -11.13 13.60 -1.09
C TYR A 187 -11.85 12.41 -0.37
N GLY A 188 -12.75 12.63 0.61
CA GLY A 188 -13.64 11.56 1.12
C GLY A 188 -13.00 10.46 2.01
N SER A 189 -13.77 9.40 2.30
CA SER A 189 -13.43 8.30 3.23
C SER A 189 -12.40 7.31 2.71
N THR A 190 -12.32 7.10 1.39
CA THR A 190 -11.32 6.23 0.73
C THR A 190 -9.89 6.64 1.07
N ARG A 191 -9.64 7.97 1.12
CA ARG A 191 -8.33 8.52 1.47
C ARG A 191 -7.98 8.30 2.95
N GLN A 192 -8.97 8.33 3.84
CA GLN A 192 -8.77 8.01 5.26
C GLN A 192 -8.38 6.55 5.44
N ILE A 193 -9.04 5.63 4.72
CA ILE A 193 -8.70 4.21 4.73
C ILE A 193 -7.28 4.01 4.21
N TYR A 194 -6.94 4.61 3.06
CA TYR A 194 -5.58 4.55 2.49
C TYR A 194 -4.48 4.98 3.48
N PHE A 195 -4.64 6.14 4.13
CA PHE A 195 -3.65 6.58 5.13
C PHE A 195 -3.61 5.69 6.37
N THR A 196 -4.75 5.09 6.74
CA THR A 196 -4.80 4.11 7.82
C THR A 196 -4.01 2.85 7.45
N MET A 197 -4.17 2.33 6.23
CA MET A 197 -3.40 1.17 5.75
C MET A 197 -1.90 1.43 5.82
N HIS A 198 -1.46 2.63 5.43
CA HIS A 198 -0.05 3.01 5.50
C HIS A 198 0.49 3.11 6.93
N LEU A 199 -0.27 3.73 7.82
CA LEU A 199 0.10 3.84 9.23
C LEU A 199 0.21 2.44 9.85
N LEU A 200 -0.82 1.61 9.68
CA LEU A 200 -0.85 0.22 10.16
C LEU A 200 0.34 -0.58 9.65
N ALA A 201 0.67 -0.45 8.37
CA ALA A 201 1.79 -1.15 7.75
C ALA A 201 3.11 -0.82 8.43
N ARG A 202 3.40 0.46 8.68
CA ARG A 202 4.64 0.91 9.34
C ARG A 202 4.69 0.47 10.79
N MET A 203 3.57 0.59 11.51
CA MET A 203 3.47 0.14 12.90
C MET A 203 3.66 -1.38 13.03
N SER A 204 3.13 -2.17 12.09
CA SER A 204 3.28 -3.62 12.10
C SER A 204 4.76 -4.06 12.00
N ILE A 205 5.59 -3.32 11.26
CA ILE A 205 7.03 -3.57 11.18
C ILE A 205 7.69 -3.27 12.53
N TRP A 206 7.31 -2.17 13.18
CA TRP A 206 7.83 -1.82 14.49
C TRP A 206 7.39 -2.79 15.59
N MET A 207 6.15 -3.29 15.55
CA MET A 207 5.70 -4.37 16.43
C MET A 207 6.53 -5.65 16.25
N GLN A 208 7.02 -5.92 15.05
CA GLN A 208 7.89 -7.07 14.78
C GLN A 208 9.32 -6.87 15.32
N ILE A 209 9.85 -5.65 15.32
CA ILE A 209 11.23 -5.34 15.73
C ILE A 209 11.31 -5.06 17.25
N LEU A 210 10.36 -4.30 17.79
CA LEU A 210 10.32 -3.79 19.16
C LEU A 210 8.89 -3.92 19.73
N PRO A 211 8.39 -5.15 19.94
CA PRO A 211 6.99 -5.38 20.32
C PRO A 211 6.60 -4.70 21.63
N TYR A 212 7.46 -4.74 22.65
CA TYR A 212 7.17 -4.15 23.96
C TYR A 212 7.09 -2.62 23.91
N GLN A 213 8.04 -1.96 23.24
CA GLN A 213 8.06 -0.50 23.12
C GLN A 213 6.93 0.00 22.23
N MET A 214 6.62 -0.70 21.15
CA MET A 214 5.48 -0.35 20.31
C MET A 214 4.15 -0.55 21.06
N SER A 215 4.03 -1.61 21.86
CA SER A 215 2.87 -1.82 22.73
C SER A 215 2.72 -0.74 23.79
N ASP A 216 3.82 -0.28 24.41
CA ASP A 216 3.81 0.83 25.37
C ASP A 216 3.34 2.13 24.71
N ILE A 217 3.86 2.46 23.53
CA ILE A 217 3.41 3.63 22.75
C ILE A 217 1.89 3.53 22.45
N LEU A 218 1.42 2.37 21.99
CA LEU A 218 0.01 2.14 21.68
C LEU A 218 -0.91 2.21 22.91
N SER A 219 -0.43 1.79 24.08
CA SER A 219 -1.20 1.80 25.32
C SER A 219 -1.47 3.22 25.85
N LYS A 220 -0.62 4.18 25.46
CA LYS A 220 -0.72 5.59 25.87
C LYS A 220 -1.67 6.41 25.01
N ASP A 221 -2.40 5.75 24.10
CA ASP A 221 -3.30 6.39 23.15
C ASP A 221 -2.61 7.57 22.44
N PRO A 222 -1.64 7.29 21.54
CA PRO A 222 -0.86 8.34 20.90
C PRO A 222 -1.67 9.09 19.82
N PHE A 223 -2.94 8.75 19.64
CA PHE A 223 -3.76 9.24 18.55
C PHE A 223 -4.73 10.33 18.98
N ASP A 224 -5.21 10.39 20.24
CA ASP A 224 -6.16 11.43 20.70
C ASP A 224 -7.36 11.68 19.73
N TYR A 225 -7.66 10.70 18.88
CA TYR A 225 -8.69 10.75 17.87
C TYR A 225 -9.75 9.72 18.26
N LYS A 226 -11.02 10.11 18.28
CA LYS A 226 -12.17 9.18 18.34
C LYS A 226 -12.12 8.26 17.11
N GLY A 227 -11.39 7.14 17.19
CA GLY A 227 -11.16 6.27 16.03
C GLY A 227 -10.02 5.27 16.15
N ILE A 228 -9.65 4.82 17.36
CA ILE A 228 -8.51 3.90 17.53
C ILE A 228 -8.94 2.44 17.58
N GLU A 229 -10.15 2.17 18.07
CA GLU A 229 -10.58 0.79 18.27
C GLU A 229 -10.69 0.02 16.95
N TRP A 230 -11.18 0.65 15.88
CA TRP A 230 -11.20 0.02 14.56
C TRP A 230 -9.79 -0.16 13.97
N ILE A 231 -8.87 0.80 14.20
CA ILE A 231 -7.46 0.68 13.80
C ILE A 231 -6.81 -0.50 14.53
N LYS A 232 -7.03 -0.66 15.85
CA LYS A 232 -6.55 -1.80 16.63
C LYS A 232 -7.13 -3.12 16.10
N LYS A 233 -8.43 -3.17 15.77
CA LYS A 233 -9.08 -4.35 15.19
C LYS A 233 -8.49 -4.71 13.83
N LEU A 234 -8.27 -3.73 12.93
CA LEU A 234 -7.60 -3.96 11.65
C LEU A 234 -6.16 -4.43 11.83
N MET A 235 -5.42 -3.83 12.76
CA MET A 235 -4.05 -4.24 13.07
C MET A 235 -4.00 -5.69 13.54
N TYR A 236 -4.93 -6.10 14.40
CA TYR A 236 -5.07 -7.48 14.83
C TYR A 236 -5.41 -8.43 13.68
N LEU A 237 -6.39 -8.06 12.83
CA LEU A 237 -6.80 -8.84 11.66
C LEU A 237 -5.61 -9.10 10.73
N PHE A 238 -4.87 -8.05 10.37
CA PHE A 238 -3.72 -8.15 9.47
C PHE A 238 -2.50 -8.83 10.11
N HIS A 239 -2.37 -8.79 11.43
CA HIS A 239 -1.38 -9.57 12.15
C HIS A 239 -1.72 -11.06 12.13
N LYS A 240 -3.00 -11.40 12.31
CA LYS A 240 -3.52 -12.78 12.30
C LYS A 240 -3.42 -13.43 10.91
N TYR A 241 -3.69 -12.67 9.85
CA TYR A 241 -3.65 -13.12 8.46
C TYR A 241 -2.64 -12.29 7.63
N PRO A 242 -1.32 -12.53 7.80
CA PRO A 242 -0.27 -11.69 7.23
C PRO A 242 -0.04 -11.85 5.73
N ASN A 243 -0.56 -12.92 5.11
CA ASN A 243 -0.37 -13.23 3.69
C ASN A 243 -1.71 -13.46 3.00
N ILE A 244 -1.74 -13.33 1.67
CA ILE A 244 -2.97 -13.38 0.89
C ILE A 244 -3.69 -14.73 0.94
N ASP A 245 -2.95 -15.84 0.99
CA ASP A 245 -3.51 -17.20 1.12
C ASP A 245 -4.29 -17.38 2.43
N GLN A 246 -3.98 -16.58 3.44
CA GLN A 246 -4.70 -16.54 4.70
C GLN A 246 -5.79 -15.47 4.67
N MET A 247 -5.51 -14.28 4.14
CA MET A 247 -6.43 -13.14 4.16
C MET A 247 -7.62 -13.27 3.19
N ASN A 248 -7.50 -14.10 2.14
CA ASN A 248 -8.47 -14.19 1.04
C ASN A 248 -9.92 -14.39 1.52
N ASP A 249 -10.11 -15.23 2.55
CA ASP A 249 -11.43 -15.57 3.08
C ASP A 249 -11.93 -14.58 4.16
N HIS A 250 -11.13 -13.57 4.49
CA HIS A 250 -11.36 -12.64 5.59
C HIS A 250 -11.49 -11.17 5.16
N PHE A 251 -11.51 -10.85 3.86
CA PHE A 251 -11.64 -9.46 3.41
C PHE A 251 -12.92 -8.78 3.93
N MET A 252 -14.02 -9.52 4.05
CA MET A 252 -15.27 -8.99 4.62
C MET A 252 -15.17 -8.61 6.10
N GLU A 253 -14.15 -9.07 6.84
CA GLU A 253 -13.89 -8.58 8.20
C GLU A 253 -13.39 -7.14 8.19
N ILE A 254 -12.68 -6.70 7.13
CA ILE A 254 -12.28 -5.29 6.95
C ILE A 254 -13.54 -4.41 6.87
N ALA A 255 -14.50 -4.78 6.03
CA ALA A 255 -15.75 -4.04 5.86
C ALA A 255 -16.51 -3.93 7.19
N LYS A 256 -16.62 -5.03 7.96
CA LYS A 256 -17.29 -5.02 9.27
C LYS A 256 -16.62 -4.06 10.25
N ILE A 257 -15.28 -4.08 10.34
CA ILE A 257 -14.52 -3.20 11.24
C ILE A 257 -14.68 -1.73 10.84
N VAL A 258 -14.66 -1.43 9.54
CA VAL A 258 -14.88 -0.06 9.03
C VAL A 258 -16.32 0.41 9.29
N ALA A 259 -17.31 -0.45 9.06
CA ALA A 259 -18.73 -0.14 9.29
C ALA A 259 -19.02 0.23 10.76
N GLU A 260 -18.45 -0.53 11.70
CA GLU A 260 -18.58 -0.26 13.14
C GLU A 260 -18.06 1.14 13.51
N ASN A 261 -16.98 1.60 12.86
CA ASN A 261 -16.39 2.90 13.15
C ASN A 261 -17.25 4.07 12.63
N PHE A 262 -17.81 3.91 11.44
CA PHE A 262 -18.58 4.96 10.79
C PHE A 262 -20.09 4.86 11.05
N SER A 263 -20.54 3.91 11.88
CA SER A 263 -21.97 3.63 12.16
C SER A 263 -22.81 3.43 10.89
N LEU A 264 -22.26 2.71 9.91
CA LEU A 264 -22.86 2.55 8.58
C LEU A 264 -23.81 1.37 8.51
N SER A 265 -24.91 1.51 7.76
CA SER A 265 -25.69 0.40 7.22
C SER A 265 -24.91 -0.38 6.15
N ARG A 266 -25.38 -1.58 5.78
CA ARG A 266 -24.67 -2.45 4.82
C ARG A 266 -24.52 -1.80 3.44
N GLU A 267 -25.51 -1.02 3.04
CA GLU A 267 -25.55 -0.29 1.78
C GLU A 267 -24.57 0.89 1.80
N GLU A 268 -24.44 1.59 2.93
CA GLU A 268 -23.53 2.73 3.10
C GLU A 268 -22.05 2.33 3.21
N ILE A 269 -21.75 1.05 3.51
CA ILE A 269 -20.36 0.55 3.57
C ILE A 269 -19.68 0.76 2.22
N TRP A 270 -20.35 0.38 1.12
CA TRP A 270 -19.75 0.43 -0.22
C TRP A 270 -19.46 1.84 -0.69
N GLU A 271 -20.27 2.83 -0.29
CA GLU A 271 -19.99 4.24 -0.54
C GLU A 271 -18.76 4.75 0.23
N LYS A 272 -18.40 4.11 1.35
CA LYS A 272 -17.30 4.54 2.20
C LYS A 272 -15.97 3.84 1.90
N VAL A 273 -16.03 2.58 1.46
CA VAL A 273 -14.84 1.79 1.13
C VAL A 273 -14.41 1.91 -0.34
N SER A 274 -15.31 2.32 -1.25
CA SER A 274 -15.00 2.60 -2.67
C SER A 274 -14.33 3.96 -2.85
#